data_AF-A0A2V3JKU7-F1
#
_entry.id   AF-A0A2V3JKU7-F1
#
_cell.length_a   1.000
_cell.length_b   1.000
_cell.length_c   1.000
_cell.angle_alpha   90.00
_cell.angle_beta   90.00
_cell.angle_gamma   90.00
#
_symmetry.space_group_name_H-M   'P 1'
#
loop_
_entity.id
_entity.type
_entity.pdbx_description
1 polymer ?
#
loop_
_entity_poly.entity_id
_entity_poly.type
_entity_poly.pdbx_seq_one_letter_code
_entity_poly.pdbx_strand_id
1 'polypeptide(L)'
;MGLILKKVLHSGGVFVPEGAVNIFLRVPKSFLSAPYELQDDAVVLGEILGVEEVGGEFEADEMIGKGIELVLRQGYLGSDDWLHFSRNSWPLLRDYGIFPDYFQITVILKEIRIDGKTIPIYPKRDVMA
;
A
#
# COMPACT_ATOMS: atom_id res chain seq x y z
N MET A 1 14.09 6.02 -3.90
CA MET A 1 13.88 6.35 -2.48
C MET A 1 12.39 6.39 -2.22
N GLY A 2 11.95 6.09 -1.00
CA GLY A 2 10.53 6.09 -0.67
C GLY A 2 10.22 5.65 0.76
N LEU A 3 8.94 5.41 1.03
CA LEU A 3 8.48 4.78 2.25
C LEU A 3 8.38 3.26 2.02
N ILE A 4 9.22 2.50 2.70
CA ILE A 4 9.19 1.03 2.66
C ILE A 4 8.28 0.52 3.75
N LEU A 5 7.35 -0.35 3.36
CA LEU A 5 6.39 -1.02 4.23
C LEU A 5 6.62 -2.52 4.13
N LYS A 6 6.70 -3.20 5.26
CA LYS A 6 6.59 -4.67 5.35
C LYS A 6 5.41 -4.99 6.25
N LYS A 7 4.27 -5.36 5.63
CA LYS A 7 2.98 -5.48 6.34
C LYS A 7 2.18 -6.68 5.85
N VAL A 8 1.38 -7.25 6.75
CA VAL A 8 0.36 -8.24 6.41
C VAL A 8 -0.76 -7.56 5.62
N LEU A 9 -1.24 -8.22 4.58
CA LEU A 9 -2.42 -7.79 3.84
C LEU A 9 -3.65 -7.95 4.72
N HIS A 10 -4.51 -6.94 4.78
CA HIS A 10 -5.75 -7.02 5.56
C HIS A 10 -6.96 -6.90 4.66
N SER A 11 -8.07 -7.49 5.10
CA SER A 11 -9.40 -7.30 4.51
C SER A 11 -10.42 -6.83 5.55
N GLY A 12 -11.63 -6.48 5.11
CA GLY A 12 -12.71 -6.09 6.03
C GLY A 12 -12.65 -4.63 6.48
N GLY A 13 -12.01 -3.77 5.70
CA GLY A 13 -12.09 -2.32 5.90
C GLY A 13 -13.54 -1.84 5.71
N VAL A 14 -13.93 -0.86 6.51
CA VAL A 14 -15.20 -0.13 6.35
C VAL A 14 -14.95 1.08 5.47
N PHE A 15 -15.85 1.40 4.53
CA PHE A 15 -15.73 2.51 3.57
C PHE A 15 -14.53 2.40 2.63
N VAL A 16 -14.58 1.42 1.73
CA VAL A 16 -13.59 1.24 0.64
C VAL A 16 -13.66 2.42 -0.34
N PRO A 17 -12.54 3.08 -0.66
CA PRO A 17 -12.48 4.12 -1.69
C PRO A 17 -13.03 3.68 -3.04
N GLU A 18 -13.56 4.63 -3.81
CA GLU A 18 -13.96 4.36 -5.19
C GLU A 18 -12.75 3.90 -6.02
N GLY A 19 -12.95 2.93 -6.91
CA GLY A 19 -11.85 2.38 -7.72
C GLY A 19 -10.87 1.45 -6.98
N ALA A 20 -11.08 1.19 -5.69
CA ALA A 20 -10.28 0.25 -4.89
C ALA A 20 -11.02 -1.05 -4.54
N VAL A 21 -10.27 -2.04 -4.03
CA VAL A 21 -10.81 -3.29 -3.47
C VAL A 21 -10.69 -3.29 -1.93
N ASN A 22 -11.45 -4.17 -1.26
CA ASN A 22 -11.42 -4.28 0.20
C ASN A 22 -10.20 -5.09 0.70
N ILE A 23 -9.02 -4.74 0.22
CA ILE A 23 -7.73 -5.30 0.61
C ILE A 23 -6.78 -4.12 0.77
N PHE A 24 -6.09 -4.05 1.90
CA PHE A 24 -5.31 -2.87 2.24
C PHE A 24 -4.10 -3.16 3.12
N LEU A 25 -3.19 -2.19 3.14
CA LEU A 25 -2.07 -2.11 4.08
C LEU A 25 -2.36 -1.05 5.13
N ARG A 26 -1.94 -1.29 6.37
CA ARG A 26 -1.98 -0.27 7.44
C ARG A 26 -0.63 0.42 7.56
N VAL A 27 -0.67 1.75 7.56
CA VAL A 27 0.52 2.60 7.68
C VAL A 27 0.26 3.63 8.77
N PRO A 28 1.17 3.87 9.72
CA PRO A 28 0.95 4.90 10.70
C PRO A 28 0.90 6.28 10.02
N LYS A 29 -0.08 7.11 10.40
CA LYS A 29 -0.32 8.45 9.85
C LYS A 29 0.92 9.34 9.86
N SER A 30 1.77 9.17 10.87
CA SER A 30 3.04 9.91 11.04
C SER A 30 4.04 9.68 9.91
N PHE A 31 3.89 8.62 9.11
CA PHE A 31 4.76 8.33 7.97
C PHE A 31 4.15 8.74 6.62
N LEU A 32 2.84 9.01 6.55
CA LEU A 32 2.17 9.27 5.28
C LEU A 32 1.17 10.43 5.33
N SER A 33 -0.07 10.25 5.81
CA SER A 33 -1.05 11.34 5.70
C SER A 33 -0.65 12.61 6.45
N ALA A 34 -0.05 12.50 7.64
CA ALA A 34 0.30 13.67 8.46
C ALA A 34 1.42 14.53 7.85
N PRO A 35 2.60 14.00 7.47
CA PRO A 35 3.68 14.83 6.91
C PRO A 35 3.39 15.40 5.52
N TYR A 36 2.45 14.80 4.77
CA TYR A 36 2.08 15.27 3.42
C TYR A 36 0.68 15.93 3.38
N GLU A 37 0.04 16.13 4.54
CA GLU A 37 -1.30 16.73 4.68
C GLU A 37 -2.34 16.12 3.73
N LEU A 38 -2.32 14.79 3.61
CA LEU A 38 -3.15 14.09 2.64
C LEU A 38 -4.62 14.12 3.05
N GLN A 39 -5.49 13.93 2.07
CA GLN A 39 -6.92 13.68 2.24
C GLN A 39 -7.25 12.27 1.75
N ASP A 40 -8.48 11.82 1.99
CA ASP A 40 -8.98 10.57 1.42
C ASP A 40 -8.91 10.58 -0.11
N ASP A 41 -8.91 9.38 -0.70
CA ASP A 41 -8.88 9.14 -2.15
C ASP A 41 -7.57 9.56 -2.85
N ALA A 42 -6.56 10.00 -2.11
CA ALA A 42 -5.22 10.22 -2.65
C ALA A 42 -4.64 8.90 -3.20
N VAL A 43 -4.10 8.94 -4.41
CA VAL A 43 -3.52 7.76 -5.07
C VAL A 43 -2.04 7.68 -4.72
N VAL A 44 -1.59 6.55 -4.20
CA VAL A 44 -0.21 6.31 -3.80
C VAL A 44 0.39 5.24 -4.71
N LEU A 45 1.50 5.59 -5.36
CA LEU A 45 2.21 4.71 -6.27
C LEU A 45 3.45 4.15 -5.63
N GLY A 46 3.73 2.89 -5.94
CA GLY A 46 4.88 2.19 -5.42
C GLY A 46 5.26 0.98 -6.26
N GLU A 47 6.18 0.19 -5.71
CA GLU A 47 6.63 -1.06 -6.29
C GLU A 47 6.70 -2.15 -5.23
N ILE A 48 6.48 -3.39 -5.65
CA ILE A 48 6.65 -4.57 -4.81
C ILE A 48 8.15 -4.87 -4.68
N LEU A 49 8.61 -5.05 -3.45
CA LEU A 49 9.97 -5.48 -3.14
C LEU A 49 10.03 -6.95 -2.70
N GLY A 50 8.91 -7.53 -2.27
CA GLY A 50 8.81 -8.94 -1.92
C GLY A 50 7.42 -9.34 -1.44
N VAL A 51 7.10 -10.62 -1.53
CA VAL A 51 5.86 -11.22 -1.00
C VAL A 51 6.24 -12.52 -0.31
N GLU A 52 5.75 -12.73 0.90
CA GLU A 52 6.03 -13.87 1.76
C GLU A 52 4.71 -14.44 2.31
N GLU A 53 4.54 -15.76 2.34
CA GLU A 53 3.45 -16.38 3.09
C GLU A 53 3.77 -16.41 4.59
N VAL A 54 2.78 -16.05 5.41
CA VAL A 54 2.94 -16.01 6.87
C VAL A 54 2.98 -17.44 7.41
N GLY A 55 4.18 -17.89 7.79
CA GLY A 55 4.40 -19.23 8.33
C GLY A 55 4.52 -20.32 7.25
N GLY A 56 4.64 -19.94 5.98
CA GLY A 56 4.88 -20.84 4.85
C GLY A 56 6.24 -20.62 4.19
N GLU A 57 6.48 -21.34 3.07
CA GLU A 57 7.72 -21.26 2.28
C GLU A 57 7.52 -20.55 0.92
N PHE A 58 6.38 -19.90 0.71
CA PHE A 58 6.10 -19.22 -0.56
C PHE A 58 6.83 -17.87 -0.67
N GLU A 59 7.52 -17.70 -1.80
CA GLU A 59 8.10 -16.43 -2.27
C GLU A 59 7.67 -16.19 -3.73
N ALA A 60 7.27 -14.96 -4.07
CA ALA A 60 6.85 -14.57 -5.41
C ALA A 60 7.85 -13.63 -6.09
N ASP A 61 9.01 -14.15 -6.48
CA ASP A 61 10.09 -13.36 -7.11
C ASP A 61 9.64 -12.63 -8.38
N GLU A 62 8.71 -13.20 -9.15
CA GLU A 62 8.19 -12.59 -10.39
C GLU A 62 7.42 -11.28 -10.16
N MET A 63 7.02 -11.01 -8.92
CA MET A 63 6.33 -9.79 -8.53
C MET A 63 7.29 -8.65 -8.17
N ILE A 64 8.56 -8.96 -7.91
CA ILE A 64 9.54 -7.94 -7.52
C ILE A 64 9.70 -6.91 -8.65
N GLY A 65 9.64 -5.63 -8.28
CA GLY A 65 9.72 -4.50 -9.21
C GLY A 65 8.42 -4.18 -9.95
N LYS A 66 7.34 -4.95 -9.75
CA LYS A 66 6.04 -4.62 -10.34
C LYS A 66 5.46 -3.38 -9.66
N GLY A 67 4.97 -2.45 -10.47
CA GLY A 67 4.29 -1.25 -10.00
C GLY A 67 2.93 -1.57 -9.38
N ILE A 68 2.62 -0.89 -8.28
CA ILE A 68 1.33 -0.95 -7.62
C ILE A 68 0.75 0.43 -7.42
N GLU A 69 -0.56 0.49 -7.43
CA GLU A 69 -1.38 1.67 -7.18
C GLU A 69 -2.30 1.38 -6.00
N LEU A 70 -2.17 2.20 -4.97
CA LEU A 70 -2.95 2.14 -3.73
C LEU A 70 -3.80 3.41 -3.62
N VAL A 71 -4.97 3.32 -2.99
CA VAL A 71 -5.86 4.45 -2.74
C VAL A 71 -5.96 4.65 -1.23
N LEU A 72 -5.65 5.86 -0.78
CA LEU A 72 -5.62 6.21 0.62
C LEU A 72 -7.04 6.37 1.17
N ARG A 73 -7.27 5.74 2.32
CA ARG A 73 -8.36 6.05 3.24
C ARG A 73 -7.77 6.31 4.61
N GLN A 74 -8.05 7.46 5.18
CA GLN A 74 -7.64 7.77 6.54
C GLN A 74 -8.53 7.04 7.54
N GLY A 75 -7.92 6.38 8.52
CA GLY A 75 -8.67 5.94 9.69
C GLY A 75 -9.19 7.16 10.45
N TYR A 76 -10.52 7.31 10.57
CA TYR A 76 -11.14 8.37 11.39
C TYR A 76 -10.99 8.11 12.89
N LEU A 77 -10.85 6.84 13.27
CA LEU A 77 -10.53 6.40 14.63
C LEU A 77 -9.22 5.63 14.58
N GLY A 78 -8.19 6.14 15.25
CA GLY A 78 -6.87 5.50 15.35
C GLY A 78 -5.71 6.28 14.72
N SER A 79 -4.53 5.66 14.74
CA SER A 79 -3.26 6.24 14.30
C SER A 79 -2.87 5.85 12.88
N ASP A 80 -3.72 5.12 12.16
CA ASP A 80 -3.35 4.46 10.91
C ASP A 80 -4.12 4.99 9.70
N ASP A 81 -3.40 5.03 8.60
CA ASP A 81 -3.91 5.14 7.25
C ASP A 81 -4.07 3.75 6.65
N TRP A 82 -5.11 3.60 5.84
CA TRP A 82 -5.41 2.36 5.11
C TRP A 82 -5.17 2.60 3.63
N LEU A 83 -4.20 1.89 3.08
CA LEU A 83 -3.84 1.94 1.68
C LEU A 83 -4.49 0.77 0.96
N HIS A 84 -5.64 1.02 0.34
CA HIS A 84 -6.39 0.01 -0.39
C HIS A 84 -5.78 -0.25 -1.76
N PHE A 85 -5.70 -1.50 -2.19
CA PHE A 85 -5.27 -1.80 -3.56
C PHE A 85 -6.30 -1.27 -4.56
N SER A 86 -5.82 -0.56 -5.59
CA SER A 86 -6.65 -0.20 -6.74
C SER A 86 -7.17 -1.46 -7.44
N ARG A 87 -8.30 -1.33 -8.13
CA ARG A 87 -8.83 -2.40 -9.00
C ARG A 87 -7.87 -2.79 -10.12
N ASN A 88 -7.00 -1.87 -10.52
CA ASN A 88 -5.98 -2.12 -11.56
C ASN A 88 -4.82 -2.96 -11.02
N SER A 89 -4.43 -2.75 -9.76
CA SER A 89 -3.33 -3.50 -9.13
C SER A 89 -3.78 -4.80 -8.49
N TRP A 90 -5.06 -4.95 -8.14
CA TRP A 90 -5.56 -6.15 -7.47
C TRP A 90 -5.32 -7.46 -8.26
N PRO A 91 -5.53 -7.54 -9.59
CA PRO A 91 -5.25 -8.75 -10.36
C PRO A 91 -3.82 -9.25 -10.19
N LEU A 92 -2.84 -8.35 -10.03
CA LEU A 92 -1.44 -8.71 -9.83
C LEU A 92 -1.25 -9.60 -8.59
N LEU A 93 -2.00 -9.37 -7.51
CA LEU A 93 -1.91 -10.20 -6.30
C LEU A 93 -2.82 -11.42 -6.41
N ARG A 94 -4.07 -11.21 -6.84
CA ARG A 94 -5.09 -12.25 -6.93
C ARG A 94 -4.67 -13.42 -7.82
N ASP A 95 -4.06 -13.12 -8.97
CA ASP A 95 -3.75 -14.13 -9.97
C ASP A 95 -2.59 -15.05 -9.52
N TYR A 96 -1.79 -14.59 -8.55
CA TYR A 96 -0.77 -15.40 -7.85
C TYR A 96 -1.31 -16.09 -6.59
N GLY A 97 -2.61 -15.97 -6.29
CA GLY A 97 -3.22 -16.57 -5.10
C GLY A 97 -2.80 -15.89 -3.79
N ILE A 98 -2.38 -14.62 -3.83
CA ILE A 98 -1.98 -13.87 -2.65
C ILE A 98 -3.24 -13.28 -1.99
N PHE A 99 -3.58 -13.81 -0.82
CA PHE A 99 -4.80 -13.45 -0.10
C PHE A 99 -4.53 -12.68 1.20
N PRO A 100 -5.49 -11.84 1.65
CA PRO A 100 -5.42 -11.18 2.94
C PRO A 100 -5.21 -12.15 4.10
N ASP A 101 -4.57 -11.67 5.16
CA ASP A 101 -4.33 -12.34 6.44
C ASP A 101 -3.37 -13.55 6.39
N TYR A 102 -3.07 -14.08 5.20
CA TYR A 102 -2.10 -15.16 4.99
C TYR A 102 -0.76 -14.69 4.42
N PHE A 103 -0.72 -13.50 3.84
CA PHE A 103 0.49 -13.00 3.16
C PHE A 103 0.95 -11.66 3.70
N GLN A 104 2.27 -11.52 3.75
CA GLN A 104 2.98 -10.29 4.01
C GLN A 104 3.57 -9.77 2.70
N ILE A 105 3.41 -8.48 2.46
CA ILE A 105 3.99 -7.81 1.31
C ILE A 105 4.99 -6.75 1.77
N THR A 106 6.13 -6.70 1.09
CA THR A 106 7.09 -5.62 1.20
C THR A 106 6.93 -4.72 -0.03
N VAL A 107 6.66 -3.44 0.18
CA VAL A 107 6.48 -2.45 -0.90
C VAL A 107 7.27 -1.20 -0.61
N ILE A 108 7.67 -0.47 -1.66
CA ILE A 108 8.19 0.89 -1.55
C ILE A 108 7.20 1.87 -2.19
N LEU A 109 6.68 2.81 -1.40
CA LEU A 109 5.84 3.89 -1.86
C LEU A 109 6.72 5.06 -2.30
N LYS A 110 6.56 5.50 -3.54
CA LYS A 110 7.44 6.49 -4.18
C LYS A 110 6.76 7.83 -4.42
N GLU A 111 5.48 7.83 -4.77
CA GLU A 111 4.78 9.04 -5.21
C GLU A 111 3.33 9.06 -4.73
N ILE A 112 2.81 10.27 -4.51
CA ILE A 112 1.41 10.53 -4.20
C ILE A 112 0.83 11.39 -5.33
N ARG A 113 -0.34 11.03 -5.82
CA ARG A 113 -1.13 11.80 -6.78
C ARG A 113 -2.40 12.31 -6.11
N ILE A 114 -2.52 13.63 -6.04
CA ILE A 114 -3.67 14.34 -5.47
C ILE A 114 -3.86 15.65 -6.23
N ASP A 115 -5.10 16.00 -6.57
CA ASP A 115 -5.46 17.24 -7.28
C ASP A 115 -4.62 17.52 -8.54
N GLY A 116 -4.31 16.47 -9.31
CA GLY A 116 -3.49 16.56 -10.53
C GLY A 116 -2.00 16.85 -10.27
N LYS A 117 -1.56 16.91 -9.02
CA LYS A 117 -0.15 17.06 -8.63
C LYS A 117 0.45 15.71 -8.28
N THR A 118 1.75 15.59 -8.52
CA THR A 118 2.55 14.43 -8.09
C THR A 118 3.56 14.90 -7.06
N ILE A 119 3.56 14.25 -5.89
CA ILE A 119 4.42 14.57 -4.75
C ILE A 119 5.32 13.37 -4.48
N PRO A 120 6.66 13.51 -4.50
CA PRO A 120 7.56 12.42 -4.17
C PRO A 120 7.54 12.14 -2.66
N ILE A 121 7.49 10.85 -2.29
CA ILE A 121 7.58 10.37 -0.91
C ILE A 121 9.06 10.23 -0.53
N TYR A 122 9.48 10.91 0.54
CA TYR A 122 10.82 10.86 1.13
C TYR A 122 11.95 10.88 0.09
N PRO A 123 12.08 11.93 -0.75
CA PRO A 123 12.96 11.92 -1.92
C PRO A 123 14.46 11.80 -1.59
N LYS A 124 14.85 11.99 -0.32
CA LYS A 124 16.25 12.04 0.11
C LYS A 124 16.79 10.72 0.66
N ARG A 125 15.93 9.81 1.11
CA ARG A 125 16.33 8.52 1.70
C ARG A 125 15.14 7.57 1.80
N ASP A 126 15.42 6.29 1.89
CA ASP A 126 14.41 5.31 2.27
C ASP A 126 14.05 5.45 3.76
N VAL A 127 12.76 5.39 4.05
CA VAL A 127 12.19 5.42 5.40
C VAL A 127 11.42 4.12 5.61
N MET A 128 11.64 3.45 6.74
CA MET A 128 10.96 2.20 7.10
C MET A 128 9.80 2.49 8.06
N ALA A 129 8.64 1.86 7.85
CA ALA A 129 7.48 1.95 8.75
C ALA A 129 6.81 0.59 9.04
#